data_AF-A0A2V6G7F4-F1
#
_entry.id   AF-A0A2V6G7F4-F1
#
_cell.length_a   1.000
_cell.length_b   1.000
_cell.length_c   1.000
_cell.angle_alpha   90.00
_cell.angle_beta   90.00
_cell.angle_gamma   90.00
#
_symmetry.space_group_name_H-M   'P 1'
#
loop_
_entity.id
_entity.type
_entity.pdbx_description
1 polymer ?
#
loop_
_entity_poly.entity_id
_entity_poly.type
_entity_poly.pdbx_seq_one_letter_code
_entity_poly.pdbx_strand_id
1 'polypeptide(L)'
;MKTESKPKYGQATAMAEKPYLEQIKFCLNARGSLEELVDDLNICADESYLSASEISLLKERGWRVHRVLNGYMRWLRGRKQGAALTLHEDSPAYGWSDNDLDELLDGAIESPASTL
;
A
#
# COMPACT_ATOMS: atom_id res chain seq x y z
N MET A 1 11.87 41.38 31.65
CA MET A 1 12.07 39.93 31.70
C MET A 1 11.08 39.27 30.75
N LYS A 2 11.52 38.87 29.55
CA LYS A 2 10.69 38.07 28.63
C LYS A 2 11.06 36.61 28.87
N THR A 3 10.12 35.83 29.38
CA THR A 3 10.25 34.38 29.54
C THR A 3 9.96 33.73 28.19
N GLU A 4 11.00 33.25 27.52
CA GLU A 4 10.85 32.42 26.33
C GLU A 4 10.29 31.04 26.72
N SER A 5 9.04 30.80 26.34
CA SER A 5 8.37 29.51 26.43
C SER A 5 8.96 28.56 25.38
N LYS A 6 9.77 27.59 25.82
CA LYS A 6 10.23 26.50 24.95
C LYS A 6 9.03 25.69 24.44
N PRO A 7 8.96 25.36 23.13
CA PRO A 7 7.88 24.55 22.61
C PRO A 7 7.94 23.13 23.17
N LYS A 8 6.77 22.60 23.54
CA LYS A 8 6.61 21.24 24.08
C LYS A 8 6.89 20.20 22.99
N TYR A 9 7.90 19.37 23.20
CA TYR A 9 8.37 18.27 22.32
C TYR A 9 7.35 17.14 22.02
N GLY A 10 6.06 17.31 22.35
CA GLY A 10 5.04 16.25 22.25
C GLY A 10 4.03 16.40 21.10
N GLN A 11 4.06 17.48 20.32
CA GLN A 11 3.01 17.78 19.33
C GLN A 11 3.47 17.74 17.86
N ALA A 12 4.77 17.54 17.59
CA ALA A 12 5.31 17.54 16.23
C ALA A 12 5.26 16.16 15.53
N THR A 13 5.05 15.07 16.26
CA THR A 13 5.16 13.71 15.72
C THR A 13 3.92 13.23 14.97
N ALA A 14 2.74 13.81 15.23
CA ALA A 14 1.47 13.38 14.64
C ALA A 14 1.25 13.83 13.17
N MET A 15 2.03 14.79 12.66
CA MET A 15 1.88 15.29 11.27
C MET A 15 2.73 14.52 10.25
N ALA A 16 3.77 13.80 10.69
CA ALA A 16 4.67 13.06 9.80
C ALA A 16 4.18 11.63 9.47
N GLU A 17 3.19 11.11 10.21
CA GLU A 17 2.71 9.72 10.05
C GLU A 17 1.66 9.56 8.93
N LYS A 18 0.95 10.63 8.56
CA LYS A 18 -0.12 10.59 7.54
C LYS A 18 0.35 10.32 6.10
N PRO A 19 1.43 10.94 5.58
CA PRO A 19 1.82 10.78 4.17
C PRO A 19 2.18 9.35 3.77
N TYR A 20 2.61 8.55 4.75
CA TYR A 20 3.04 7.19 4.53
C TYR A 20 1.85 6.22 4.35
N LEU A 21 0.84 6.32 5.22
CA LEU A 21 -0.37 5.51 5.11
C LEU A 21 -1.14 5.84 3.82
N GLU A 22 -1.19 7.11 3.45
CA GLU A 22 -1.76 7.56 2.17
C GLU A 22 -1.01 6.96 0.96
N GLN A 23 0.32 6.86 1.02
CA GLN A 23 1.09 6.20 -0.05
C GLN A 23 0.79 4.70 -0.14
N ILE A 24 0.62 4.01 0.98
CA ILE A 24 0.21 2.59 0.98
C ILE A 24 -1.18 2.44 0.39
N LYS A 25 -2.15 3.25 0.82
CA LYS A 25 -3.52 3.24 0.28
C LYS A 25 -3.52 3.47 -1.24
N PHE A 26 -2.73 4.43 -1.71
CA PHE A 26 -2.56 4.67 -3.14
C PHE A 26 -2.01 3.44 -3.88
N CYS A 27 -1.01 2.76 -3.30
CA CYS A 27 -0.43 1.55 -3.89
C CYS A 27 -1.40 0.37 -3.90
N LEU A 28 -2.23 0.21 -2.86
CA LEU A 28 -3.27 -0.82 -2.80
C LEU A 28 -4.33 -0.60 -3.88
N ASN A 29 -4.83 0.63 -4.02
CA ASN A 29 -5.78 0.98 -5.09
C ASN A 29 -5.18 0.75 -6.47
N ALA A 30 -3.93 1.19 -6.70
CA ALA A 30 -3.24 0.97 -7.96
C ALA A 30 -3.02 -0.52 -8.26
N ARG A 31 -2.77 -1.36 -7.24
CA ARG A 31 -2.65 -2.81 -7.38
C ARG A 31 -3.99 -3.41 -7.80
N GLY A 32 -5.09 -3.05 -7.13
CA GLY A 32 -6.43 -3.53 -7.47
C GLY A 32 -6.82 -3.19 -8.91
N SER A 33 -6.69 -1.92 -9.31
CA SER A 33 -6.98 -1.50 -10.70
C SER A 33 -6.08 -2.20 -11.74
N LEU A 34 -4.84 -2.54 -11.39
CA LEU A 34 -3.97 -3.30 -12.26
C LEU A 34 -4.40 -4.76 -12.39
N GLU A 35 -4.86 -5.39 -11.30
CA GLU A 35 -5.37 -6.76 -11.32
C GLU A 35 -6.64 -6.86 -12.17
N GLU A 36 -7.57 -5.91 -12.02
CA GLU A 36 -8.77 -5.79 -12.87
C GLU A 36 -8.38 -5.66 -14.34
N LEU A 37 -7.45 -4.76 -14.66
CA LEU A 37 -7.00 -4.57 -16.05
C LEU A 37 -6.34 -5.83 -16.62
N VAL A 38 -5.57 -6.58 -15.82
CA VAL A 38 -4.94 -7.83 -16.26
C VAL A 38 -5.99 -8.92 -16.48
N ASP A 39 -7.06 -8.95 -15.70
CA ASP A 39 -8.18 -9.87 -15.88
C ASP A 39 -9.02 -9.52 -17.12
N ASP A 40 -9.28 -8.23 -17.37
CA ASP A 40 -9.98 -7.76 -18.57
C ASP A 40 -9.27 -8.18 -19.89
N LEU A 41 -7.96 -8.45 -19.83
CA LEU A 41 -7.22 -9.02 -20.97
C LEU A 41 -7.67 -10.45 -21.33
N ASN A 42 -8.30 -11.19 -20.42
CA ASN A 42 -8.94 -12.47 -20.72
C ASN A 42 -10.14 -12.26 -21.64
N ILE A 43 -11.00 -11.29 -21.33
CA ILE A 43 -12.15 -10.92 -22.17
C ILE A 43 -11.66 -10.47 -23.55
N CYS A 44 -10.58 -9.68 -23.59
CA CYS A 44 -9.95 -9.26 -24.85
C CYS A 44 -9.40 -10.44 -25.67
N ALA A 45 -9.00 -11.54 -25.02
CA ALA A 45 -8.56 -12.76 -25.70
C ALA A 45 -9.75 -13.51 -26.29
N ASP A 46 -10.81 -13.69 -25.49
CA ASP A 46 -12.01 -14.43 -25.88
C ASP A 46 -12.74 -13.74 -27.03
N GLU A 47 -12.86 -12.41 -26.97
CA GLU A 47 -13.49 -11.58 -28.00
C GLU A 47 -12.55 -11.23 -29.16
N SER A 48 -11.31 -11.73 -29.14
CA SER A 48 -10.31 -11.52 -30.19
C SER A 48 -10.02 -10.03 -30.50
N TYR A 49 -10.07 -9.16 -29.48
CA TYR A 49 -9.76 -7.73 -29.62
C TYR A 49 -8.26 -7.46 -29.82
N LEU A 50 -7.41 -8.38 -29.37
CA LEU A 50 -5.94 -8.30 -29.49
C LEU A 50 -5.38 -9.67 -29.89
N SER A 51 -4.19 -9.69 -30.51
CA SER A 51 -3.51 -10.96 -30.76
C SER A 51 -3.04 -11.62 -29.46
N ALA A 52 -2.96 -12.95 -29.46
CA ALA A 52 -2.44 -13.70 -28.31
C ALA A 52 -1.03 -13.25 -27.87
N SER A 53 -0.21 -12.80 -28.83
CA SER A 53 1.14 -12.28 -28.55
C SER A 53 1.11 -10.95 -27.80
N GLU A 54 0.20 -10.04 -28.18
CA GLU A 54 0.03 -8.74 -27.51
C GLU A 54 -0.55 -8.93 -26.11
N ILE A 55 -1.54 -9.80 -25.95
CA ILE A 55 -2.13 -10.14 -24.65
C ILE A 55 -1.08 -10.72 -23.71
N SER A 56 -0.27 -11.65 -24.19
CA SER A 56 0.80 -12.26 -23.39
C SER A 56 1.81 -11.22 -22.93
N LEU A 57 2.23 -10.32 -23.82
CA LEU A 57 3.15 -9.23 -23.50
C LEU A 57 2.56 -8.25 -22.48
N LEU A 58 1.27 -7.89 -22.62
CA LEU A 58 0.58 -6.99 -21.70
C LEU A 58 0.43 -7.62 -20.31
N LYS A 59 0.06 -8.90 -20.23
CA LYS A 59 0.01 -9.64 -18.96
C LYS A 59 1.38 -9.71 -18.30
N GLU A 60 2.44 -10.01 -19.04
CA GLU A 60 3.81 -10.03 -18.50
C GLU A 60 4.20 -8.68 -17.89
N ARG A 61 3.90 -7.58 -18.60
CA ARG A 61 4.14 -6.22 -18.12
C ARG A 61 3.30 -5.90 -16.89
N GLY A 62 2.03 -6.28 -16.87
CA GLY A 62 1.14 -6.11 -15.73
C GLY A 62 1.72 -6.81 -14.48
N TRP A 63 2.10 -8.08 -14.60
CA TRP A 63 2.71 -8.81 -13.49
C TRP A 63 4.05 -8.24 -13.04
N ARG A 64 4.83 -7.65 -13.95
CA ARG A 64 6.05 -6.93 -13.58
C ARG A 64 5.74 -5.71 -12.72
N VAL A 65 4.76 -4.89 -13.10
CA VAL A 65 4.35 -3.70 -12.32
C VAL A 65 3.80 -4.14 -10.96
N HIS A 66 2.98 -5.18 -10.92
CA HIS A 66 2.43 -5.75 -9.68
C HIS A 66 3.54 -6.13 -8.68
N ARG A 67 4.59 -6.82 -9.14
CA ARG A 67 5.76 -7.14 -8.31
C ARG A 67 6.48 -5.89 -7.78
N VAL A 68 6.60 -4.85 -8.59
CA VAL A 68 7.23 -3.58 -8.18
C VAL A 68 6.38 -2.88 -7.11
N LEU A 69 5.06 -2.82 -7.28
CA LEU A 69 4.14 -2.25 -6.29
C LEU A 69 4.24 -3.01 -4.95
N ASN A 70 4.24 -4.34 -4.99
CA ASN A 70 4.41 -5.16 -3.77
C ASN A 70 5.76 -4.94 -3.10
N GLY A 71 6.85 -4.87 -3.87
CA GLY A 71 8.18 -4.56 -3.36
C GLY A 71 8.25 -3.19 -2.70
N TYR A 72 7.62 -2.18 -3.33
CA TYR A 72 7.54 -0.83 -2.80
C TYR A 72 6.73 -0.76 -1.51
N MET A 73 5.56 -1.41 -1.45
CA MET A 73 4.76 -1.51 -0.23
C MET A 73 5.52 -2.19 0.90
N ARG A 74 6.27 -3.28 0.61
CA ARG A 74 7.15 -3.93 1.59
C ARG A 74 8.24 -2.99 2.10
N TRP A 75 8.90 -2.26 1.21
CA TRP A 75 9.94 -1.30 1.59
C TRP A 75 9.38 -0.15 2.44
N LEU A 76 8.23 0.38 2.05
CA LEU A 76 7.48 1.38 2.82
C LEU A 76 7.24 0.85 4.25
N ARG A 77 6.73 -0.38 4.39
CA ARG A 77 6.50 -1.04 5.68
C ARG A 77 7.73 -1.13 6.56
N GLY A 78 8.89 -1.46 5.99
CA GLY A 78 10.16 -1.49 6.72
C GLY A 78 10.63 -0.12 7.22
N ARG A 79 10.20 0.98 6.58
CA ARG A 79 10.58 2.36 6.92
C ARG A 79 9.89 2.88 8.19
N LYS A 80 8.65 2.42 8.48
CA LYS A 80 7.87 2.79 9.69
C LYS A 80 8.45 2.19 10.98
N GLN A 81 9.10 1.03 10.90
CA GLN A 81 9.57 0.31 12.09
C GLN A 81 10.87 0.85 12.69
N GLY A 82 11.54 1.82 12.05
CA GLY A 82 12.76 2.43 12.59
C GLY A 82 13.86 1.41 12.88
N ALA A 83 14.65 1.04 11.86
CA ALA A 83 15.73 0.05 11.87
C ALA A 83 15.30 -1.41 11.66
N ALA A 84 15.61 -1.95 10.48
CA ALA A 84 15.99 -3.36 10.27
C ALA A 84 16.22 -3.61 8.78
N LEU A 85 17.38 -3.19 8.29
CA LEU A 85 18.09 -3.91 7.23
C LEU A 85 18.66 -5.25 7.75
N THR A 86 18.31 -5.66 8.98
CA THR A 86 18.55 -6.99 9.48
C THR A 86 17.52 -7.93 8.86
N LEU A 87 17.99 -8.64 7.83
CA LEU A 87 17.54 -9.99 7.49
C LEU A 87 16.71 -10.62 8.59
N HIS A 88 15.43 -10.84 8.31
CA HIS A 88 14.74 -11.99 8.83
C HIS A 88 14.08 -12.69 7.65
N GLU A 89 14.73 -13.76 7.20
CA GLU A 89 14.03 -14.95 6.73
C GLU A 89 13.04 -15.37 7.82
N ASP A 90 11.98 -16.04 7.37
CA ASP A 90 10.77 -16.42 8.11
C ASP A 90 9.68 -15.34 8.09
N SER A 91 8.77 -15.53 7.14
CA SER A 91 7.38 -15.05 7.25
C SER A 91 6.84 -15.54 8.60
N PRO A 92 6.62 -14.66 9.60
CA PRO A 92 6.10 -15.12 10.87
C PRO A 92 4.65 -15.51 10.64
N ALA A 93 4.23 -16.66 11.16
CA ALA A 93 2.84 -17.08 11.26
C ALA A 93 1.97 -16.17 12.16
N TYR A 94 2.49 -14.99 12.52
CA TYR A 94 1.88 -13.97 13.36
C TYR A 94 2.27 -12.56 12.86
N GLY A 95 2.21 -12.37 11.55
CA GLY A 95 2.23 -11.05 10.92
C GLY A 95 0.88 -10.86 10.26
N TRP A 96 0.18 -9.77 10.63
CA TRP A 96 -1.07 -9.37 9.99
C TRP A 96 -0.94 -9.52 8.47
N SER A 97 -1.81 -10.33 7.90
CA SER A 97 -1.89 -10.54 6.46
C SER A 97 -2.20 -9.21 5.79
N ASP A 98 -1.92 -9.09 4.49
CA ASP A 98 -2.32 -7.90 3.73
C ASP A 98 -3.85 -7.65 3.93
N ASN A 99 -4.67 -8.70 4.09
CA ASN A 99 -6.09 -8.61 4.44
C ASN A 99 -6.35 -8.02 5.84
N ASP A 100 -5.62 -8.45 6.88
CA ASP A 100 -5.81 -7.93 8.25
C ASP A 100 -5.41 -6.44 8.35
N LEU A 101 -4.47 -6.01 7.50
CA LEU A 101 -4.05 -4.61 7.37
C LEU A 101 -5.05 -3.79 6.56
N ASP A 102 -5.63 -4.35 5.50
CA ASP A 102 -6.72 -3.73 4.74
C ASP A 102 -7.93 -3.52 5.67
N GLU A 103 -8.29 -4.52 6.48
CA GLU A 103 -9.37 -4.45 7.49
C GLU A 103 -9.09 -3.39 8.58
N LEU A 104 -7.82 -3.26 9.02
CA LEU A 104 -7.42 -2.22 9.98
C LEU A 104 -7.41 -0.82 9.36
N LEU A 105 -7.04 -0.69 8.09
CA LEU A 105 -7.05 0.57 7.35
C LEU A 105 -8.49 1.03 7.06
N ASP A 106 -9.40 0.10 6.79
CA ASP A 106 -10.83 0.35 6.61
C ASP A 106 -11.52 0.67 7.94
N GLY A 107 -11.19 -0.02 9.03
CA GLY A 107 -11.67 0.29 10.38
C GLY A 107 -11.21 1.67 10.90
N ALA A 108 -10.11 2.22 10.37
CA ALA A 108 -9.70 3.59 10.65
C ALA A 108 -10.51 4.65 9.87
N ILE A 109 -11.30 4.24 8.87
CA ILE A 109 -12.18 5.09 8.07
C ILE A 109 -13.60 5.15 8.69
N GLU A 110 -14.04 4.12 9.41
CA GLU A 110 -15.36 4.08 10.07
C GLU A 110 -15.29 4.19 11.61
N SER A 111 -15.37 5.43 12.14
CA SER A 111 -16.13 5.87 13.34
C SER A 111 -15.44 6.98 14.18
N PRO A 112 -16.16 7.99 14.76
CA PRO A 112 -17.50 8.47 14.47
C PRO A 112 -17.52 9.98 14.16
N ALA A 113 -18.03 10.38 12.98
CA ALA A 113 -18.71 11.67 12.86
C ALA A 113 -20.13 11.50 13.42
N SER A 114 -20.23 11.39 14.73
CA SER A 114 -21.48 11.45 15.48
C SER A 114 -21.22 12.06 16.83
N THR A 115 -20.85 13.35 16.84
CA THR A 115 -21.20 14.29 17.92
C THR A 115 -21.00 15.70 17.37
N LEU A 116 -22.08 16.30 16.87
CA LEU A 116 -22.64 17.60 17.28
C LEU A 116 -23.83 17.95 16.39
#